data_AF-A0A3N5TU95-F1
#
_entry.id   AF-A0A3N5TU95-F1
#
_cell.length_a   1.000
_cell.length_b   1.000
_cell.length_c   1.000
_cell.angle_alpha   90.00
_cell.angle_beta   90.00
_cell.angle_gamma   90.00
#
_symmetry.space_group_name_H-M   'P 1'
#
loop_
_entity.id
_entity.type
_entity.pdbx_description
1 polymer ?
#
loop_
_entity_poly.entity_id
_entity_poly.type
_entity_poly.pdbx_seq_one_letter_code
_entity_poly.pdbx_strand_id
1 'polypeptide(L)'
;MAISASVSSDLMEDPRTEHARLEAEGWGAFEDALSRVPDDRLTAPGVLEGWTVKEMLHHVTGWIRECIGYLDRMKDGTFVDPDDTDEWVNARNATFADEARSLDVAAVIGARRRARSHPPALAGASRDRRRRRRVVRGRD
;
A
#
# COMPACT_ATOMS: atom_id res chain seq x y z
N MET A 1 -37.34 30.16 -17.64
CA MET A 1 -36.22 30.29 -16.70
C MET A 1 -36.22 29.04 -15.82
N ALA A 2 -35.34 28.08 -16.11
CA ALA A 2 -35.17 26.87 -15.31
C ALA A 2 -33.66 26.74 -15.06
N ILE A 3 -33.25 26.83 -13.79
CA ILE A 3 -31.86 26.68 -13.39
C ILE A 3 -31.56 25.19 -13.40
N SER A 4 -30.89 24.75 -14.46
CA SER A 4 -30.29 23.41 -14.53
C SER A 4 -29.16 23.36 -13.52
N ALA A 5 -29.36 22.64 -12.42
CA ALA A 5 -28.27 22.25 -11.53
C ALA A 5 -27.49 21.11 -12.22
N SER A 6 -26.68 21.47 -13.22
CA SER A 6 -25.57 20.64 -13.66
C SER A 6 -24.51 20.71 -12.58
N VAL A 7 -24.65 19.89 -11.54
CA VAL A 7 -23.56 19.68 -10.59
C VAL A 7 -22.44 18.99 -11.36
N SER A 8 -21.36 19.72 -11.55
CA SER A 8 -20.13 19.31 -12.22
C SER A 8 -19.67 17.94 -11.74
N SER A 9 -19.88 16.92 -12.56
CA SER A 9 -19.24 15.60 -12.42
C SER A 9 -17.73 15.63 -12.73
N ASP A 10 -17.17 16.80 -13.03
CA ASP A 10 -15.82 17.01 -13.57
C ASP A 10 -14.78 17.55 -12.57
N LEU A 11 -15.06 17.58 -11.25
CA LEU A 11 -14.10 18.12 -10.25
C LEU A 11 -13.75 17.18 -9.07
N MET A 12 -14.24 15.93 -9.04
CA MET A 12 -13.67 14.93 -8.13
C MET A 12 -12.50 14.27 -8.84
N GLU A 13 -11.27 14.56 -8.40
CA GLU A 13 -10.06 13.87 -8.84
C GLU A 13 -10.29 12.35 -8.74
N ASP A 14 -9.86 11.60 -9.76
CA ASP A 14 -9.97 10.13 -9.78
C ASP A 14 -9.43 9.60 -8.44
N PRO A 15 -10.22 8.86 -7.63
CA PRO A 15 -9.78 8.37 -6.32
C PRO A 15 -8.44 7.63 -6.36
N ARG A 16 -8.09 7.04 -7.50
CA ARG A 16 -6.78 6.40 -7.69
C ARG A 16 -5.63 7.40 -7.76
N THR A 17 -5.83 8.53 -8.43
CA THR A 17 -4.86 9.62 -8.51
C THR A 17 -4.67 10.24 -7.14
N GLU A 18 -5.77 10.50 -6.42
CA GLU A 18 -5.70 11.06 -5.07
C GLU A 18 -4.99 10.09 -4.10
N HIS A 19 -5.35 8.80 -4.09
CA HIS A 19 -4.66 7.81 -3.26
C HIS A 19 -3.18 7.67 -3.61
N ALA A 20 -2.80 7.74 -4.89
CA ALA A 20 -1.40 7.70 -5.30
C ALA A 20 -0.63 8.95 -4.84
N ARG A 21 -1.26 10.13 -4.87
CA ARG A 21 -0.69 11.38 -4.35
C ARG A 21 -0.48 11.30 -2.83
N LEU A 22 -1.52 10.90 -2.10
CA LEU A 22 -1.46 10.74 -0.64
C LEU A 22 -0.43 9.70 -0.21
N GLU A 23 -0.33 8.58 -0.94
CA GLU A 23 0.72 7.59 -0.73
C GLU A 23 2.10 8.22 -0.92
N ALA A 24 2.33 8.92 -2.04
CA ALA A 24 3.63 9.52 -2.33
C ALA A 24 4.03 10.56 -1.25
N GLU A 25 3.09 11.39 -0.81
CA GLU A 25 3.30 12.41 0.23
C GLU A 25 3.58 11.81 1.60
N GLY A 26 2.73 10.91 2.08
CA GLY A 26 2.91 10.25 3.36
C GLY A 26 4.24 9.49 3.41
N TRP A 27 4.63 8.93 2.28
CA TRP A 27 5.82 8.13 2.15
C TRP A 27 7.08 8.96 1.89
N GLY A 28 6.94 10.22 1.45
CA GLY A 28 7.99 11.23 1.55
C GLY A 28 8.22 11.68 2.99
N ALA A 29 7.15 11.99 3.72
CA ALA A 29 7.22 12.41 5.12
C ALA A 29 7.83 11.33 6.03
N PHE A 30 7.47 10.06 5.80
CA PHE A 30 8.04 8.93 6.54
C PHE A 30 9.54 8.75 6.31
N GLU A 31 9.99 8.82 5.05
CA GLU A 31 11.43 8.70 4.73
C GLU A 31 12.21 9.88 5.31
N ASP A 32 11.64 11.09 5.29
CA ASP A 32 12.27 12.27 5.90
C ASP A 32 12.40 12.11 7.42
N ALA A 33 11.35 11.64 8.10
CA ALA A 33 11.40 11.35 9.54
C ALA A 33 12.42 10.25 9.88
N LEU A 34 12.45 9.17 9.09
CA LEU A 34 13.39 8.07 9.30
C LEU A 34 14.84 8.51 9.09
N SER A 35 15.10 9.39 8.12
CA SER A 35 16.47 9.88 7.83
C SER A 35 17.13 10.61 9.01
N ARG A 36 16.31 11.07 9.97
CA ARG A 36 16.74 11.77 11.18
C ARG A 36 16.99 10.84 12.37
N VAL A 37 16.69 9.54 12.22
CA VAL A 37 16.93 8.54 13.27
C VAL A 37 18.39 8.09 13.22
N PRO A 38 19.18 8.30 14.29
CA PRO A 38 20.55 7.80 14.35
C PRO A 38 20.63 6.26 14.30
N ASP A 39 21.71 5.72 13.74
CA ASP A 39 21.87 4.28 13.51
C ASP A 39 21.76 3.43 14.79
N ASP A 40 22.32 3.92 15.90
CA ASP A 40 22.25 3.26 17.21
C ASP A 40 20.82 3.19 17.76
N ARG A 41 19.95 4.13 17.36
CA ARG A 41 18.53 4.15 17.73
C ARG A 41 17.69 3.18 16.90
N LEU A 42 18.18 2.66 15.77
CA LEU A 42 17.43 1.74 14.93
C LEU A 42 17.18 0.38 15.61
N THR A 43 18.07 -0.01 16.53
CA THR A 43 18.01 -1.28 17.27
C THR A 43 17.80 -1.10 18.78
N ALA A 44 17.74 0.15 19.25
CA ALA A 44 17.47 0.44 20.65
C ALA A 44 16.03 0.02 21.02
N PRO A 45 15.84 -0.78 22.09
CA PRO A 45 14.50 -1.14 22.56
C PRO A 45 13.70 0.07 23.04
N GLY A 46 12.37 -0.05 22.98
CA GLY A 46 11.44 0.88 23.65
C GLY A 46 11.21 2.20 22.91
N VAL A 47 11.53 2.29 21.62
CA VAL A 47 11.11 3.43 20.78
C VAL A 47 9.61 3.38 20.52
N LEU A 48 9.07 2.17 20.42
CA LEU A 48 7.65 1.86 20.51
C LEU A 48 7.50 0.78 21.59
N GLU A 49 6.33 0.63 22.19
CA GLU A 49 6.12 -0.31 23.29
C GLU A 49 6.53 -1.74 22.89
N GLY A 50 7.66 -2.21 23.44
CA GLY A 50 8.25 -3.51 23.13
C GLY A 50 8.97 -3.63 21.78
N TRP A 51 8.98 -2.61 20.92
CA TRP A 51 9.56 -2.64 19.58
C TRP A 51 10.70 -1.62 19.40
N THR A 52 11.71 -2.05 18.65
CA THR A 52 12.74 -1.23 18.03
C THR A 52 12.21 -0.58 16.75
N VAL A 53 12.91 0.44 16.24
CA VAL A 53 12.58 1.02 14.92
C VAL A 53 12.72 -0.04 13.82
N LYS A 54 13.73 -0.91 13.88
CA LYS A 54 13.92 -2.03 12.94
C LYS A 54 12.67 -2.92 12.85
N GLU A 55 12.09 -3.30 13.99
CA GLU A 55 10.88 -4.14 14.02
C GLU A 55 9.68 -3.40 13.41
N MET A 56 9.51 -2.11 13.72
CA MET A 56 8.50 -1.27 13.06
C MET A 56 8.68 -1.20 11.55
N LEU A 57 9.91 -1.01 11.06
CA LEU A 57 10.19 -0.93 9.62
C LEU A 57 9.86 -2.24 8.88
N HIS A 58 10.13 -3.38 9.52
CA HIS A 58 9.77 -4.69 8.95
C HIS A 58 8.26 -4.92 9.00
N HIS A 59 7.57 -4.48 10.06
CA HIS A 59 6.11 -4.46 10.11
C HIS A 59 5.49 -3.67 8.95
N VAL A 60 6.00 -2.47 8.66
CA VAL A 60 5.54 -1.69 7.49
C VAL A 60 5.79 -2.46 6.18
N THR A 61 6.95 -3.13 6.06
CA THR A 61 7.26 -3.97 4.90
C THR A 61 6.29 -5.14 4.75
N GLY A 62 5.87 -5.75 5.86
CA GLY A 62 4.88 -6.83 5.89
C GLY A 62 3.54 -6.38 5.32
N TRP A 63 3.02 -5.23 5.76
CA TRP A 63 1.75 -4.68 5.25
C TRP A 63 1.82 -4.29 3.77
N ILE A 64 2.96 -3.77 3.29
CA ILE A 64 3.15 -3.51 1.87
C ILE A 64 3.03 -4.81 1.07
N ARG A 65 3.61 -5.92 1.55
CA ARG A 65 3.53 -7.22 0.88
C ARG A 65 2.12 -7.81 0.88
N GLU A 66 1.39 -7.69 1.98
CA GLU A 66 -0.02 -8.10 2.03
C GLU A 66 -0.86 -7.28 1.04
N CYS A 67 -0.66 -5.96 1.00
CA CYS A 67 -1.31 -5.07 0.03
C CYS A 67 -1.01 -5.47 -1.42
N ILE A 68 0.26 -5.76 -1.76
CA ILE A 68 0.64 -6.27 -3.09
C ILE A 68 -0.13 -7.56 -3.40
N GLY A 69 -0.19 -8.50 -2.45
CA GLY A 69 -0.94 -9.75 -2.61
C GLY A 69 -2.44 -9.52 -2.83
N TYR A 70 -3.05 -8.53 -2.17
CA TYR A 70 -4.44 -8.15 -2.40
C TYR A 70 -4.63 -7.54 -3.80
N LEU A 71 -3.76 -6.61 -4.20
CA LEU A 71 -3.81 -5.99 -5.53
C LEU A 71 -3.65 -7.02 -6.66
N ASP A 72 -2.80 -8.03 -6.48
CA ASP A 72 -2.65 -9.12 -7.44
C ASP A 72 -3.92 -9.98 -7.55
N ARG A 73 -4.52 -10.36 -6.42
CA ARG A 73 -5.81 -11.08 -6.42
C ARG A 73 -6.94 -10.25 -7.04
N MET A 74 -6.96 -8.94 -6.79
CA MET A 74 -7.95 -8.03 -7.38
C MET A 74 -7.79 -7.95 -8.90
N LYS A 75 -6.55 -7.87 -9.39
CA LYS A 75 -6.22 -7.91 -10.82
C LYS A 75 -6.68 -9.23 -11.45
N ASP A 76 -6.47 -10.34 -10.76
CA ASP A 76 -6.82 -11.67 -11.24
C ASP A 76 -8.32 -12.01 -11.06
N GLY A 77 -9.09 -11.13 -10.40
CA GLY A 77 -10.51 -11.34 -10.11
C GLY A 77 -10.79 -12.42 -9.06
N THR A 78 -9.79 -12.75 -8.25
CA THR A 78 -9.85 -13.79 -7.19
C THR A 78 -9.83 -13.20 -5.78
N PHE A 79 -9.86 -11.86 -5.66
CA PHE A 79 -9.89 -11.18 -4.38
C PHE A 79 -11.17 -11.53 -3.61
N VAL A 80 -10.98 -11.86 -2.34
CA VAL A 80 -12.01 -12.03 -1.33
C VAL A 80 -11.63 -11.09 -0.20
N ASP A 81 -12.60 -10.32 0.29
CA ASP A 81 -12.37 -9.45 1.44
C ASP A 81 -11.87 -10.29 2.62
N PRO A 82 -10.74 -9.92 3.23
CA PRO A 82 -10.24 -10.60 4.42
C PRO A 82 -11.13 -10.26 5.63
N ASP A 83 -11.25 -11.20 6.57
CA ASP A 83 -12.02 -10.97 7.80
C ASP A 83 -11.39 -9.89 8.71
N ASP A 84 -10.09 -9.60 8.56
CA ASP A 84 -9.30 -8.51 9.17
C ASP A 84 -9.68 -8.14 10.63
N THR A 85 -9.96 -9.13 11.48
CA THR A 85 -10.29 -8.87 12.89
C THR A 85 -9.08 -8.33 13.65
N ASP A 86 -9.32 -7.61 14.75
CA ASP A 86 -8.26 -7.09 15.61
C ASP A 86 -7.29 -8.19 16.05
N GLU A 87 -7.78 -9.38 16.38
CA GLU A 87 -6.96 -10.52 16.75
C GLU A 87 -6.05 -10.97 15.59
N TRP A 88 -6.58 -11.03 14.37
CA TRP A 88 -5.82 -11.42 13.20
C TRP A 88 -4.74 -10.38 12.85
N VAL A 89 -5.11 -9.10 12.87
CA VAL A 89 -4.20 -7.96 12.63
C VAL A 89 -3.09 -7.95 13.67
N ASN A 90 -3.42 -8.14 14.95
CA ASN A 90 -2.44 -8.19 16.04
C ASN A 90 -1.50 -9.41 15.90
N ALA A 91 -2.02 -10.58 15.54
CA ALA A 91 -1.20 -11.76 15.28
C ALA A 91 -0.25 -11.55 14.08
N ARG A 92 -0.70 -10.84 13.05
CA ARG A 92 0.11 -10.48 11.89
C ARG A 92 1.23 -9.50 12.26
N ASN A 93 0.88 -8.47 13.04
CA ASN A 93 1.84 -7.50 13.57
C ASN A 93 2.93 -8.16 14.41
N ALA A 94 2.54 -9.09 15.30
CA ALA A 94 3.48 -9.85 16.12
C ALA A 94 4.42 -10.71 15.28
N THR A 95 3.88 -11.40 14.25
CA THR A 95 4.69 -12.19 13.30
C THR A 95 5.74 -11.32 12.61
N PHE A 96 5.35 -10.16 12.07
CA PHE A 96 6.29 -9.29 11.39
C PHE A 96 7.39 -8.78 12.34
N ALA A 97 7.02 -8.35 13.55
CA ALA A 97 8.02 -7.91 14.52
C ALA A 97 8.98 -9.04 14.92
N ASP A 98 8.48 -10.26 15.11
CA ASP A 98 9.32 -11.41 15.47
C ASP A 98 10.31 -11.79 14.36
N GLU A 99 9.86 -11.84 13.10
CA GLU A 99 10.73 -12.07 11.94
C GLU A 99 11.90 -11.09 11.88
N ALA A 100 11.62 -9.81 12.16
CA ALA A 100 12.61 -8.74 12.11
C ALA A 100 13.77 -8.91 13.10
N ARG A 101 13.56 -9.64 14.20
CA ARG A 101 14.59 -9.87 15.23
C ARG A 101 15.81 -10.57 14.67
N SER A 102 15.60 -11.51 13.74
CA SER A 102 16.66 -12.27 13.08
C SER A 102 17.40 -11.51 11.97
N LEU A 103 16.86 -10.37 11.53
CA LEU A 103 17.40 -9.60 10.41
C LEU A 103 18.31 -8.47 10.88
N ASP A 104 19.32 -8.14 10.07
CA ASP A 104 20.06 -6.90 10.24
C ASP A 104 19.27 -5.68 9.69
N VAL A 105 19.66 -4.49 10.12
CA VAL A 105 19.00 -3.23 9.75
C VAL A 105 19.03 -2.98 8.23
N ALA A 106 20.14 -3.32 7.57
CA ALA A 106 20.31 -3.09 6.15
C ALA A 106 19.37 -3.97 5.31
N ALA A 107 19.17 -5.23 5.73
CA ALA A 107 18.25 -6.17 5.13
C ALA A 107 16.80 -5.68 5.25
N VAL A 108 16.40 -5.17 6.43
CA VAL A 108 15.06 -4.61 6.65
C VAL A 108 14.82 -3.38 5.78
N ILE A 109 15.75 -2.41 5.77
CA ILE A 109 15.64 -1.21 4.93
C ILE A 109 15.59 -1.59 3.44
N GLY A 110 16.47 -2.50 3.00
CA GLY A 110 16.51 -2.96 1.62
C GLY A 110 15.23 -3.68 1.21
N ALA A 111 14.67 -4.52 2.08
CA ALA A 111 13.40 -5.20 1.82
C ALA A 111 12.23 -4.21 1.69
N ARG A 112 12.15 -3.20 2.56
CA ARG A 112 11.12 -2.15 2.47
C ARG A 112 11.18 -1.38 1.16
N ARG A 113 12.39 -0.95 0.77
CA ARG A 113 12.61 -0.24 -0.50
C ARG A 113 12.15 -1.08 -1.69
N ARG A 114 12.52 -2.36 -1.74
CA ARG A 114 12.07 -3.28 -2.79
C ARG A 114 10.55 -3.48 -2.80
N ALA A 115 9.93 -3.58 -1.63
CA ALA A 115 8.48 -3.73 -1.52
C ALA A 115 7.74 -2.48 -2.01
N ARG A 116 8.17 -1.27 -1.61
CA ARG A 116 7.61 0.01 -2.10
C ARG A 116 7.77 0.17 -3.62
N SER A 117 8.96 -0.15 -4.14
CA SER A 117 9.25 -0.04 -5.57
C SER A 117 8.59 -1.15 -6.41
N HIS A 118 7.86 -2.07 -5.79
CA HIS A 118 7.12 -3.07 -6.53
C HIS A 118 6.03 -2.37 -7.36
N PRO A 119 6.05 -2.46 -8.69
CA PRO A 119 5.07 -1.79 -9.51
C PRO A 119 3.68 -2.37 -9.18
N PRO A 120 2.67 -1.54 -8.86
CA PRO A 120 1.33 -2.05 -8.71
C PRO A 120 0.91 -2.65 -10.05
N ALA A 121 0.45 -3.89 -10.03
CA ALA A 121 0.08 -4.62 -11.23
C ALA A 121 -1.09 -3.97 -12.02
N LEU A 122 -1.70 -2.92 -11.47
CA LEU A 122 -2.73 -2.07 -12.08
C LEU A 122 -2.24 -1.16 -13.22
N ALA A 123 -0.92 -0.95 -13.38
CA ALA A 123 -0.38 -0.11 -14.45
C ALA A 123 -0.68 -0.63 -15.89
N GLY A 124 -1.11 -1.89 -16.03
CA GLY A 124 -1.50 -2.49 -17.32
C GLY A 124 -3.00 -2.48 -17.65
N ALA A 125 -3.89 -2.22 -16.69
CA ALA A 125 -5.32 -2.52 -16.83
C ALA A 125 -6.13 -1.45 -17.61
N SER A 126 -5.55 -0.28 -17.90
CA SER A 126 -6.28 0.84 -18.51
C SER A 126 -6.53 0.69 -20.02
N ARG A 127 -5.85 -0.25 -20.71
CA ARG A 127 -5.94 -0.37 -22.18
C ARG A 127 -6.99 -1.37 -22.69
N ASP A 128 -7.50 -2.30 -21.89
CA ASP A 128 -8.37 -3.39 -22.41
C ASP A 128 -9.88 -3.10 -22.30
N ARG A 129 -10.33 -2.22 -21.38
CA ARG A 129 -11.78 -1.98 -21.18
C ARG A 129 -12.47 -1.23 -22.32
N ARG A 130 -11.75 -0.45 -23.14
CA ARG A 130 -12.33 0.25 -24.32
C ARG A 130 -12.55 -0.65 -25.53
N ARG A 131 -11.89 -1.82 -25.64
CA ARG A 131 -12.08 -2.73 -26.79
C ARG A 131 -13.31 -3.64 -26.66
N ARG A 132 -13.71 -4.01 -25.43
CA ARG A 132 -14.82 -4.95 -25.23
C ARG A 132 -16.22 -4.35 -25.41
N ARG A 133 -16.39 -3.02 -25.30
CA ARG A 133 -17.71 -2.37 -25.50
C ARG A 133 -18.08 -2.12 -26.96
N ARG A 134 -17.14 -2.23 -27.92
CA ARG A 134 -17.44 -1.96 -29.34
C ARG A 134 -17.97 -3.16 -30.12
N VAL A 135 -17.80 -4.38 -29.60
CA VAL A 135 -18.18 -5.62 -30.31
C VAL A 135 -19.66 -5.99 -30.09
N VAL A 136 -20.31 -5.49 -29.02
CA VAL A 136 -21.68 -5.90 -28.64
C VAL A 136 -22.78 -5.00 -29.23
N ARG A 137 -22.44 -3.85 -29.84
CA ARG A 137 -23.44 -2.94 -30.47
C ARG A 137 -23.35 -2.96 -32.00
N GLY A 138 -23.36 -4.16 -32.60
CA GLY A 138 -23.21 -4.33 -34.04
C GLY A 138 -23.83 -5.61 -34.58
N ARG A 139 -24.99 -6.02 -34.04
CA ARG A 139 -25.92 -6.98 -34.63
C ARG A 139 -27.27 -6.74 -33.99
N ASP A 140 -28.10 -5.99 -34.69
CA ASP A 140 -29.47 -6.33 -35.08
C ASP A 140 -30.01 -5.21 -35.99
#